data_AF-A0A2R6AM54-F1
#
_entry.id   AF-A0A2R6AM54-F1
#
_cell.length_a   1.000
_cell.length_b   1.000
_cell.length_c   1.000
_cell.angle_alpha   90.00
_cell.angle_beta   90.00
_cell.angle_gamma   90.00
#
_symmetry.space_group_name_H-M   'P 1'
#
loop_
_entity.id
_entity.type
_entity.pdbx_description
1 polymer ?
#
loop_
_entity_poly.entity_id
_entity_poly.type
_entity_poly.pdbx_seq_one_letter_code
_entity_poly.pdbx_strand_id
1 'polypeptide(L)'
;MTVNGGSLLAYMGAGESSGEAEERECEETPAIHADLAPTTTTITRATAAATNTAAAENRTPTPHTATPTQTLTVSYDVEYTVEREHGYAEHYLTYNGERVPYKGITKDGRFVAIVSRRYVLIPSEVVEAALREAGHTPTIIIREGWRTYWVIPAPKLDDRDPECGVLVGNSVDGSQALRVYTYIKLGDAYAVLKESVHKVNELEARHLEGIKRTVGELPTIVRKILGNASQNGYYLAQMDYRAEAGEVEGILKLDLPDYVKSAAANAYRTMGTLRAVYEEAAKAIWRGSPNPHQKKPTILTKLEHYTTLNNYIFTLTWYRATHT
;
A
#
# COMPACT_ATOMS: atom_id res chain seq x y z
N MET A 1 -23.13 -52.33 -22.94
CA MET A 1 -21.84 -52.95 -22.59
C MET A 1 -21.66 -52.77 -21.10
N THR A 2 -21.75 -53.89 -20.38
CA THR A 2 -21.77 -54.02 -18.92
C THR A 2 -20.38 -54.45 -18.45
N VAL A 3 -19.75 -53.72 -17.52
CA VAL A 3 -18.77 -54.19 -16.51
C VAL A 3 -18.76 -53.12 -15.40
N ASN A 4 -19.45 -53.25 -14.26
CA ASN A 4 -19.09 -53.96 -13.01
C ASN A 4 -17.75 -53.58 -12.35
N GLY A 5 -17.86 -53.08 -11.10
CA GLY A 5 -17.14 -53.65 -9.96
C GLY A 5 -15.95 -52.86 -9.42
N GLY A 6 -16.04 -52.44 -8.15
CA GLY A 6 -14.88 -51.95 -7.38
C GLY A 6 -15.23 -51.25 -6.08
N SER A 7 -15.75 -52.01 -5.10
CA SER A 7 -15.84 -51.63 -3.68
C SER A 7 -14.52 -51.96 -2.97
N LEU A 8 -14.06 -51.11 -2.05
CA LEU A 8 -13.30 -51.47 -0.83
C LEU A 8 -13.18 -50.21 0.04
N LEU A 9 -13.95 -50.08 1.13
CA LEU A 9 -13.66 -50.50 2.52
C LEU A 9 -12.77 -49.52 3.32
N ALA A 10 -13.35 -49.17 4.47
CA ALA A 10 -12.90 -48.29 5.53
C ALA A 10 -11.53 -48.66 6.14
N TYR A 11 -10.87 -47.65 6.71
CA TYR A 11 -10.04 -47.84 7.90
C TYR A 11 -10.24 -46.67 8.87
N MET A 12 -10.87 -46.96 10.01
CA MET A 12 -10.81 -46.18 11.23
C MET A 12 -9.48 -46.49 11.93
N GLY A 13 -8.83 -45.48 12.47
CA GLY A 13 -7.65 -45.64 13.33
C GLY A 13 -7.55 -44.45 14.26
N ALA A 14 -8.11 -44.61 15.47
CA ALA A 14 -7.87 -43.75 16.61
C ALA A 14 -6.41 -43.86 17.05
N GLY A 15 -5.84 -42.74 17.50
CA GLY A 15 -4.50 -42.66 18.07
C GLY A 15 -4.39 -41.41 18.92
N GLU A 16 -4.89 -41.50 20.15
CA GLU A 16 -4.52 -40.60 21.24
C GLU A 16 -3.03 -40.78 21.54
N SER A 17 -2.28 -39.69 21.62
CA SER A 17 -1.07 -39.64 22.45
C SER A 17 -0.89 -38.22 22.97
N SER A 18 -1.31 -38.05 24.22
CA SER A 18 -0.92 -36.98 25.13
C SER A 18 0.61 -36.99 25.30
N GLY A 19 1.24 -35.90 24.85
CA GLY A 19 2.64 -35.59 25.16
C GLY A 19 2.69 -34.31 25.97
N GLU A 20 2.83 -34.47 27.28
CA GLU A 20 3.22 -33.41 28.21
C GLU A 20 4.56 -32.82 27.76
N ALA A 21 4.62 -31.50 27.59
CA ALA A 21 5.85 -30.77 27.38
C ALA A 21 6.10 -29.86 28.57
N GLU A 22 7.12 -30.25 29.34
CA GLU A 22 7.70 -29.61 30.51
C GLU A 22 7.82 -28.08 30.38
N GLU A 23 7.32 -27.41 31.41
CA GLU A 23 7.71 -26.06 31.80
C GLU A 23 9.22 -26.04 32.07
N ARG A 24 10.00 -25.35 31.22
CA ARG A 24 11.38 -24.96 31.54
C ARG A 24 11.37 -23.52 31.99
N GLU A 25 11.68 -23.33 33.26
CA GLU A 25 12.10 -22.06 33.86
C GLU A 25 13.27 -21.50 33.05
N CYS A 26 13.07 -20.33 32.43
CA CYS A 26 14.18 -19.52 31.92
C CYS A 26 14.79 -18.77 33.11
N GLU A 27 15.99 -19.19 33.51
CA GLU A 27 16.85 -18.46 34.44
C GLU A 27 17.07 -17.01 33.97
N GLU A 28 16.73 -16.05 34.83
CA GLU A 28 17.06 -14.64 34.66
C GLU A 28 18.58 -14.45 34.62
N THR A 29 19.10 -14.05 33.47
CA THR A 29 20.49 -13.61 33.34
C THR A 29 20.57 -12.15 33.84
N PRO A 30 21.50 -11.79 34.73
CA PRO A 30 21.57 -10.43 35.28
C PRO A 30 21.93 -9.41 34.19
N ALA A 31 21.19 -8.30 34.17
CA ALA A 31 21.41 -7.17 33.29
C ALA A 31 22.80 -6.56 33.52
N ILE A 32 23.66 -6.63 32.50
CA ILE A 32 24.89 -5.85 32.43
C ILE A 32 24.47 -4.42 32.09
N HIS A 33 24.45 -3.54 33.08
CA HIS A 33 24.36 -2.10 32.88
C HIS A 33 25.64 -1.61 32.20
N ALA A 34 25.61 -1.52 30.87
CA ALA A 34 26.58 -0.75 30.12
C ALA A 34 26.10 0.71 30.09
N ASP A 35 26.84 1.60 30.75
CA ASP A 35 26.72 3.05 30.62
C ASP A 35 27.00 3.45 29.16
N LEU A 36 25.95 3.48 28.35
CA LEU A 36 26.00 4.07 27.01
C LEU A 36 25.72 5.56 27.15
N ALA A 37 26.70 6.37 26.75
CA ALA A 37 26.58 7.82 26.71
C ALA A 37 25.31 8.24 25.92
N PRO A 38 24.57 9.27 26.38
CA PRO A 38 23.33 9.69 25.73
C PRO A 38 23.63 10.11 24.28
N THR A 39 23.09 9.35 23.33
CA THR A 39 23.20 9.68 21.91
C THR A 39 22.11 10.70 21.58
N THR A 40 22.47 11.98 21.50
CA THR A 40 21.54 13.05 21.11
C THR A 40 21.23 12.93 19.62
N THR A 41 20.00 12.53 19.27
CA THR A 41 19.51 12.57 17.88
C THR A 41 18.61 13.78 17.71
N THR A 42 19.03 14.75 16.91
CA THR A 42 18.23 15.95 16.58
C THR A 42 17.20 15.63 15.50
N ILE A 43 15.91 15.90 15.77
CA ILE A 43 14.82 15.70 14.82
C ILE A 43 14.24 17.07 14.44
N THR A 44 14.24 17.41 13.15
CA THR A 44 13.71 18.67 12.62
C THR A 44 12.45 18.41 11.82
N ARG A 45 11.32 19.03 12.20
CA ARG A 45 10.09 19.03 11.40
C ARG A 45 9.66 20.47 11.13
N ALA A 46 9.66 20.87 9.86
CA ALA A 46 9.10 22.14 9.43
C ALA A 46 7.57 22.06 9.37
N THR A 47 6.88 22.97 10.05
CA THR A 47 5.42 23.14 9.94
C THR A 47 5.13 24.40 9.11
N ALA A 48 4.37 24.23 8.02
CA ALA A 48 3.82 25.37 7.28
C ALA A 48 2.60 25.93 8.03
N ALA A 49 2.52 27.26 8.16
CA ALA A 49 1.40 27.93 8.79
C ALA A 49 0.12 27.80 7.96
N ALA A 50 -1.00 27.50 8.62
CA ALA A 50 -2.32 27.47 8.00
C ALA A 50 -2.83 28.91 7.75
N THR A 51 -3.02 29.30 6.50
CA THR A 51 -3.70 30.54 6.14
C THR A 51 -5.21 30.32 6.09
N ASN A 52 -5.93 30.92 7.06
CA ASN A 52 -7.38 31.07 7.01
C ASN A 52 -7.77 32.00 5.85
N THR A 53 -8.61 31.52 4.93
CA THR A 53 -9.16 32.31 3.83
C THR A 53 -10.55 32.80 4.20
N ALA A 54 -10.71 34.11 4.43
CA ALA A 54 -12.00 34.79 4.45
C ALA A 54 -11.90 36.10 3.64
N ALA A 55 -12.88 36.26 2.74
CA ALA A 55 -13.24 37.46 1.96
C ALA A 55 -12.17 38.09 1.05
N ALA A 56 -12.22 37.73 -0.24
CA ALA A 56 -11.48 38.40 -1.31
C ALA A 56 -12.27 39.61 -1.82
N GLU A 57 -11.90 40.81 -1.37
CA GLU A 57 -12.15 42.06 -2.09
C GLU A 57 -10.88 42.50 -2.82
N ASN A 58 -11.12 42.98 -4.04
CA ASN A 58 -10.17 43.36 -5.08
C ASN A 58 -9.06 44.32 -4.57
N ARG A 59 -7.93 43.77 -4.11
CA ARG A 59 -6.73 44.53 -3.76
C ARG A 59 -5.53 43.99 -4.51
N THR A 60 -4.81 44.92 -5.13
CA THR A 60 -3.52 44.75 -5.80
C THR A 60 -2.57 43.89 -4.95
N PRO A 61 -1.91 42.86 -5.52
CA PRO A 61 -1.05 41.96 -4.76
C PRO A 61 0.13 42.75 -4.19
N THR A 62 0.11 42.93 -2.88
CA THR A 62 1.26 43.43 -2.13
C THR A 62 2.28 42.29 -2.05
N PRO A 63 3.60 42.54 -2.25
CA PRO A 63 4.60 41.49 -2.15
C PRO A 63 4.49 40.82 -0.78
N HIS A 64 4.13 39.54 -0.76
CA HIS A 64 4.08 38.74 0.45
C HIS A 64 5.50 38.59 0.98
N THR A 65 5.84 39.35 2.01
CA THR A 65 7.05 39.14 2.81
C THR A 65 6.98 37.71 3.33
N ALA A 66 7.88 36.83 2.84
CA ALA A 66 7.93 35.44 3.27
C ALA A 66 8.03 35.39 4.80
N THR A 67 7.01 34.84 5.45
CA THR A 67 7.00 34.70 6.91
C THR A 67 8.16 33.79 7.29
N PRO A 68 9.03 34.18 8.23
CA PRO A 68 10.17 33.36 8.61
C PRO A 68 9.67 32.00 9.11
N THR A 69 10.24 30.92 8.57
CA THR A 69 9.93 29.56 9.00
C THR A 69 10.30 29.41 10.47
N GLN A 70 9.28 29.34 11.34
CA GLN A 70 9.50 29.01 12.74
C GLN A 70 9.83 27.51 12.85
N THR A 71 10.95 27.19 13.50
CA THR A 71 11.37 25.81 13.76
C THR A 71 11.23 25.53 15.25
N LEU A 72 10.46 24.49 15.60
CA LEU A 72 10.38 23.96 16.96
C LEU A 72 11.33 22.76 17.06
N THR A 73 12.20 22.76 18.06
CA THR A 73 13.07 21.61 18.36
C THR A 73 12.62 20.98 19.67
N VAL A 74 12.45 19.67 19.67
CA VAL A 74 12.08 18.87 20.85
C VAL A 74 13.11 17.76 21.00
N SER A 75 13.66 17.62 22.21
CA SER A 75 14.55 16.51 22.56
C SER A 75 13.77 15.48 23.36
N TYR A 76 13.90 14.21 22.99
CA TYR A 76 13.34 13.08 23.72
C TYR A 76 14.47 12.26 24.31
N ASP A 77 14.24 11.75 25.51
CA ASP A 77 15.09 10.73 26.11
C ASP A 77 14.60 9.34 25.69
N VAL A 78 15.47 8.34 25.78
CA VAL A 78 15.13 6.93 25.49
C VAL A 78 14.97 6.20 26.82
N GLU A 79 13.76 5.70 27.08
CA GLU A 79 13.40 4.89 28.24
C GLU A 79 14.09 3.52 28.17
N TYR A 80 13.95 2.85 27.03
CA TYR A 80 14.63 1.60 26.69
C TYR A 80 14.58 1.38 25.17
N THR A 81 15.42 0.45 24.70
CA THR A 81 15.48 0.06 23.29
C THR A 81 15.12 -1.41 23.13
N VAL A 82 14.35 -1.73 22.10
CA VAL A 82 14.08 -3.10 21.67
C VAL A 82 14.75 -3.33 20.33
N GLU A 83 15.80 -4.14 20.34
CA GLU A 83 16.47 -4.59 19.12
C GLU A 83 15.56 -5.51 18.31
N ARG A 84 15.57 -5.35 17.00
CA ARG A 84 14.78 -6.11 16.03
C ARG A 84 15.70 -6.67 14.94
N GLU A 85 15.17 -7.63 14.19
CA GLU A 85 15.87 -8.22 13.06
C GLU A 85 16.19 -7.18 11.97
N HIS A 86 17.13 -7.51 11.08
CA HIS A 86 17.51 -6.68 9.93
C HIS A 86 18.01 -5.26 10.30
N GLY A 87 18.67 -5.15 11.45
CA GLY A 87 19.30 -3.90 11.92
C GLY A 87 18.32 -2.85 12.41
N TYR A 88 17.05 -3.20 12.61
CA TYR A 88 16.05 -2.28 13.14
C TYR A 88 16.11 -2.21 14.67
N ALA A 89 15.85 -1.03 15.23
CA ALA A 89 15.65 -0.87 16.67
C ALA A 89 14.45 0.06 16.96
N GLU A 90 13.73 -0.26 18.03
CA GLU A 90 12.60 0.53 18.53
C GLU A 90 12.98 1.22 19.84
N HIS A 91 13.09 2.55 19.83
CA HIS A 91 13.46 3.37 20.98
C HIS A 91 12.21 3.95 21.64
N TYR A 92 11.88 3.50 22.83
CA TYR A 92 10.69 3.97 23.55
C TYR A 92 11.00 5.31 24.22
N LEU A 93 10.25 6.35 23.84
CA LEU A 93 10.65 7.73 24.15
C LEU A 93 10.01 8.27 25.43
N THR A 94 10.73 9.12 26.14
CA THR A 94 10.24 9.96 27.25
C THR A 94 10.49 11.43 26.95
N TYR A 95 9.73 12.32 27.58
CA TYR A 95 9.90 13.77 27.50
C TYR A 95 9.79 14.34 28.91
N ASN A 96 10.82 15.05 29.37
CA ASN A 96 10.92 15.55 30.75
C ASN A 96 10.72 14.46 31.81
N GLY A 97 11.30 13.27 31.57
CA GLY A 97 11.14 12.11 32.45
C GLY A 97 9.79 11.40 32.36
N GLU A 98 8.81 11.94 31.63
CA GLU A 98 7.50 11.33 31.48
C GLU A 98 7.39 10.49 30.20
N ARG A 99 6.70 9.35 30.31
CA ARG A 99 6.45 8.45 29.18
C ARG A 99 5.54 9.11 28.14
N VAL A 100 6.02 9.21 26.89
CA VAL A 100 5.21 9.70 25.76
C VAL A 100 4.58 8.56 24.95
N PRO A 101 3.48 8.78 24.22
CA PRO A 101 2.78 7.71 23.49
C PRO A 101 3.50 7.27 22.19
N TYR A 102 4.75 7.68 22.01
CA TYR A 102 5.53 7.46 20.79
C TYR A 102 6.80 6.64 21.04
N LYS A 103 7.30 6.02 19.98
CA LYS A 103 8.62 5.39 19.90
C LYS A 103 9.33 5.83 18.62
N GLY A 104 10.65 5.95 18.67
CA GLY A 104 11.51 6.12 17.50
C GLY A 104 11.81 4.77 16.86
N ILE A 105 11.91 4.74 15.54
CA ILE A 105 12.44 3.61 14.77
C ILE A 105 13.77 4.05 14.18
N THR A 106 14.79 3.21 14.33
CA THR A 106 16.06 3.34 13.62
C THR A 106 16.35 2.07 12.81
N LYS A 107 17.21 2.21 11.80
CA LYS A 107 17.78 1.10 11.05
C LYS A 107 19.28 1.35 10.86
N ASP A 108 20.11 0.42 11.32
CA ASP A 108 21.58 0.52 11.25
C ASP A 108 22.08 1.86 11.82
N GLY A 109 21.52 2.28 12.96
CA GLY A 109 21.82 3.55 13.63
C GLY A 109 21.26 4.80 12.95
N ARG A 110 20.53 4.68 11.83
CA ARG A 110 19.91 5.83 11.13
C ARG A 110 18.46 6.00 11.54
N PHE A 111 18.06 7.24 11.82
CA PHE A 111 16.66 7.57 12.13
C PHE A 111 15.74 7.29 10.95
N VAL A 112 14.64 6.57 11.22
CA VAL A 112 13.61 6.23 10.24
C VAL A 112 12.37 7.10 10.47
N ALA A 113 11.76 6.98 11.65
CA ALA A 113 10.50 7.66 11.97
C ALA A 113 10.23 7.73 13.48
N ILE A 114 9.35 8.64 13.89
CA ILE A 114 8.63 8.56 15.18
C ILE A 114 7.22 8.04 14.88
N VAL A 115 6.83 6.97 15.57
CA VAL A 115 5.53 6.33 15.42
C VAL A 115 4.86 6.15 16.79
N SER A 116 3.58 5.78 16.81
CA SER A 116 2.92 5.39 18.06
C SER A 116 3.62 4.18 18.70
N ARG A 117 3.66 4.09 20.03
CA ARG A 117 4.13 2.89 20.74
C ARG A 117 3.37 1.61 20.34
N ARG A 118 2.11 1.75 19.89
CA ARG A 118 1.27 0.65 19.41
C ARG A 118 1.63 0.17 18.00
N TYR A 119 2.42 0.93 17.26
CA TYR A 119 2.87 0.57 15.93
C TYR A 119 3.71 -0.71 15.99
N VAL A 120 3.33 -1.74 15.24
CA VAL A 120 4.15 -2.95 15.09
C VAL A 120 5.02 -2.80 13.85
N LEU A 121 6.34 -2.78 14.04
CA LEU A 121 7.29 -2.75 12.93
C LEU A 121 7.27 -4.08 12.18
N ILE A 122 7.08 -4.00 10.87
CA ILE A 122 7.22 -5.12 9.94
C ILE A 122 8.37 -4.78 8.99
N PRO A 123 9.56 -5.38 9.17
CA PRO A 123 10.65 -5.18 8.23
C PRO A 123 10.25 -5.63 6.81
N SER A 124 10.63 -4.85 5.80
CA SER A 124 10.35 -5.20 4.40
C SER A 124 11.02 -6.53 4.00
N GLU A 125 12.13 -6.86 4.65
CA GLU A 125 12.86 -8.11 4.49
C GLU A 125 12.00 -9.32 4.88
N VAL A 126 11.22 -9.23 5.96
CA VAL A 126 10.31 -10.30 6.39
C VAL A 126 9.18 -10.49 5.38
N VAL A 127 8.64 -9.39 4.83
CA VAL A 127 7.61 -9.44 3.77
C VAL A 127 8.17 -10.11 2.51
N GLU A 128 9.38 -9.73 2.09
CA GLU A 128 10.03 -10.31 0.92
C GLU A 128 10.32 -11.81 1.11
N ALA A 129 10.78 -12.22 2.30
CA ALA A 129 11.00 -13.62 2.64
C ALA A 129 9.70 -14.43 2.59
N ALA A 130 8.62 -13.92 3.19
CA ALA A 130 7.30 -14.58 3.18
C ALA A 130 6.75 -14.75 1.76
N LEU A 131 6.92 -13.75 0.89
CA LEU A 131 6.51 -13.85 -0.52
C LEU A 131 7.33 -14.90 -1.27
N ARG A 132 8.65 -14.92 -1.05
CA ARG A 132 9.56 -15.89 -1.70
C ARG A 132 9.28 -17.32 -1.26
N GLU A 133 9.09 -17.55 0.04
CA GLU A 133 8.75 -18.87 0.61
C GLU A 133 7.43 -19.40 0.03
N ALA A 134 6.48 -18.51 -0.25
CA ALA A 134 5.22 -18.83 -0.90
C ALA A 134 5.34 -19.14 -2.41
N GLY A 135 6.54 -19.05 -2.99
CA GLY A 135 6.77 -19.21 -4.42
C GLY A 135 6.34 -17.99 -5.26
N HIS A 136 6.07 -16.84 -4.63
CA HIS A 136 5.73 -15.61 -5.33
C HIS A 136 7.00 -14.79 -5.60
N THR A 137 7.46 -14.82 -6.86
CA THR A 137 8.60 -14.00 -7.29
C THR A 137 8.12 -12.65 -7.83
N PRO A 138 8.51 -11.52 -7.22
CA PRO A 138 8.17 -10.21 -7.75
C PRO A 138 8.87 -9.98 -9.09
N THR A 139 8.14 -9.44 -10.08
CA THR A 139 8.75 -8.99 -11.34
C THR A 139 9.35 -7.60 -11.23
N ILE A 140 8.83 -6.77 -10.32
CA ILE A 140 9.32 -5.43 -10.05
C ILE A 140 9.31 -5.21 -8.53
N ILE A 141 10.40 -4.63 -8.02
CA ILE A 141 10.50 -4.14 -6.63
C ILE A 141 10.76 -2.63 -6.68
N ILE A 142 9.82 -1.85 -6.14
CA ILE A 142 9.90 -0.39 -6.11
C ILE A 142 10.21 0.04 -4.67
N ARG A 143 11.33 0.74 -4.47
CA ARG A 143 11.75 1.27 -3.16
C ARG A 143 11.66 2.79 -3.17
N GLU A 144 10.87 3.36 -2.28
CA GLU A 144 10.65 4.81 -2.15
C GLU A 144 10.83 5.23 -0.70
N GLY A 145 12.05 5.66 -0.35
CA GLY A 145 12.41 5.90 1.05
C GLY A 145 12.28 4.62 1.87
N TRP A 146 11.44 4.66 2.90
CA TRP A 146 11.17 3.53 3.80
C TRP A 146 9.98 2.66 3.38
N ARG A 147 9.46 2.88 2.17
CA ARG A 147 8.39 2.10 1.55
C ARG A 147 8.96 1.12 0.54
N THR A 148 8.40 -0.08 0.50
CA THR A 148 8.72 -1.08 -0.51
C THR A 148 7.43 -1.63 -1.10
N TYR A 149 7.40 -1.75 -2.43
CA TYR A 149 6.31 -2.33 -3.17
C TYR A 149 6.80 -3.47 -4.04
N TRP A 150 6.10 -4.60 -4.03
CA TRP A 150 6.40 -5.80 -4.82
C TRP A 150 5.26 -6.04 -5.80
N VAL A 151 5.60 -6.03 -7.10
CA VAL A 151 4.66 -6.35 -8.19
C VAL A 151 4.77 -7.83 -8.49
N ILE A 152 3.69 -8.57 -8.29
CA ILE A 152 3.62 -10.02 -8.47
C ILE A 152 2.57 -10.32 -9.54
N PRO A 153 2.94 -10.87 -10.70
CA PRO A 153 1.98 -11.22 -11.74
C PRO A 153 1.15 -12.43 -11.32
N ALA A 154 -0.12 -12.44 -11.72
CA ALA A 154 -0.92 -13.65 -11.73
C ALA A 154 -0.53 -14.50 -12.95
N PRO A 155 -0.57 -15.84 -12.82
CA PRO A 155 -0.49 -16.69 -14.00
C PRO A 155 -1.68 -16.39 -14.92
N LYS A 156 -1.42 -16.28 -16.23
CA LYS A 156 -2.49 -16.17 -17.23
C LYS A 156 -3.26 -17.48 -17.30
N LEU A 157 -4.59 -17.40 -17.36
CA LEU A 157 -5.45 -18.56 -17.60
C LEU A 157 -5.70 -18.75 -19.10
N ASP A 158 -5.91 -17.65 -19.84
CA ASP A 158 -6.00 -17.59 -21.30
C ASP A 158 -5.07 -16.47 -21.82
N ASP A 159 -4.52 -16.61 -23.03
CA ASP A 159 -3.73 -15.57 -23.70
C ASP A 159 -4.54 -14.29 -23.98
N ARG A 160 -5.86 -14.41 -24.00
CA ARG A 160 -6.81 -13.30 -24.17
C ARG A 160 -7.09 -12.55 -22.87
N ASP A 161 -6.75 -13.13 -21.72
CA ASP A 161 -6.96 -12.45 -20.44
C ASP A 161 -5.98 -11.30 -20.27
N PRO A 162 -6.43 -10.14 -19.74
CA PRO A 162 -5.51 -9.06 -19.42
C PRO A 162 -4.52 -9.53 -18.37
N GLU A 163 -3.24 -9.17 -18.55
CA GLU A 163 -2.23 -9.51 -17.55
C GLU A 163 -2.57 -8.76 -16.26
N CYS A 164 -2.85 -9.51 -15.20
CA CYS A 164 -3.22 -8.97 -13.90
C CYS A 164 -2.28 -9.50 -12.83
N GLY A 165 -2.41 -8.99 -11.62
CA GLY A 165 -1.61 -9.45 -10.50
C GLY A 165 -1.89 -8.70 -9.22
N VAL A 166 -0.95 -8.78 -8.29
CA VAL A 166 -1.00 -8.05 -7.03
C VAL A 166 0.19 -7.13 -6.83
N LEU A 167 -0.09 -5.98 -6.21
CA LEU A 167 0.90 -5.05 -5.70
C LEU A 167 0.88 -5.15 -4.18
N VAL A 168 1.91 -5.75 -3.59
CA VAL A 168 2.08 -5.77 -2.14
C VAL A 168 2.86 -4.52 -1.75
N GLY A 169 2.38 -3.77 -0.76
CA GLY A 169 3.05 -2.57 -0.25
C GLY A 169 3.28 -2.67 1.26
N ASN A 170 4.48 -2.31 1.70
CA ASN A 170 4.83 -2.19 3.12
C ASN A 170 5.59 -0.90 3.38
N SER A 171 5.45 -0.35 4.59
CA SER A 171 6.28 0.75 5.06
C SER A 171 6.72 0.54 6.50
N VAL A 172 8.02 0.78 6.75
CA VAL A 172 8.61 0.70 8.10
C VAL A 172 8.54 2.03 8.86
N ASP A 173 8.28 3.14 8.16
CA ASP A 173 8.17 4.48 8.74
C ASP A 173 6.75 4.80 9.29
N GLY A 174 5.84 3.83 9.26
CA GLY A 174 4.45 3.97 9.69
C GLY A 174 3.54 4.79 8.77
N SER A 175 4.03 5.29 7.63
CA SER A 175 3.20 6.05 6.70
C SER A 175 2.19 5.21 5.91
N GLN A 176 2.41 3.89 5.82
CA GLN A 176 1.49 2.97 5.17
C GLN A 176 1.47 1.61 5.89
N ALA A 177 0.27 1.08 6.07
CA ALA A 177 0.02 -0.30 6.50
C ALA A 177 0.52 -1.32 5.48
N LEU A 178 0.85 -2.54 5.92
CA LEU A 178 0.98 -3.68 5.01
C LEU A 178 -0.34 -3.88 4.28
N ARG A 179 -0.30 -3.80 2.94
CA ARG A 179 -1.48 -3.86 2.09
C ARG A 179 -1.20 -4.67 0.83
N VAL A 180 -2.24 -5.29 0.30
CA VAL A 180 -2.19 -5.96 -1.00
C VAL A 180 -3.26 -5.33 -1.88
N TYR A 181 -2.86 -4.88 -3.05
CA TYR A 181 -3.74 -4.34 -4.07
C TYR A 181 -3.80 -5.28 -5.26
N THR A 182 -4.87 -5.25 -6.03
CA THR A 182 -4.87 -5.86 -7.37
C THR A 182 -4.41 -4.85 -8.40
N TYR A 183 -3.85 -5.31 -9.51
CA TYR A 183 -3.57 -4.45 -10.65
C TYR A 183 -3.94 -5.13 -11.97
N ILE A 184 -4.13 -4.30 -12.99
CA ILE A 184 -4.18 -4.72 -14.39
C ILE A 184 -3.01 -4.06 -15.13
N LYS A 185 -2.30 -4.81 -15.95
CA LYS A 185 -1.21 -4.32 -16.78
C LYS A 185 -1.77 -3.75 -18.08
N LEU A 186 -1.35 -2.53 -18.40
CA LEU A 186 -1.78 -1.75 -19.56
C LEU A 186 -0.57 -1.42 -20.43
N GLY A 187 -0.06 -2.42 -21.16
CA GLY A 187 1.20 -2.31 -21.90
C GLY A 187 2.40 -2.22 -20.96
N ASP A 188 3.06 -1.06 -20.94
CA ASP A 188 4.20 -0.72 -20.07
C ASP A 188 3.77 -0.10 -18.72
N ALA A 189 2.47 0.08 -18.49
CA ALA A 189 1.91 0.67 -17.28
C ALA A 189 1.08 -0.33 -16.46
N TYR A 190 0.70 0.08 -15.25
CA TYR A 190 -0.16 -0.70 -14.36
C TYR A 190 -1.30 0.19 -13.85
N ALA A 191 -2.53 -0.29 -13.92
CA ALA A 191 -3.68 0.31 -13.24
C ALA A 191 -3.90 -0.42 -11.92
N VAL A 192 -3.71 0.26 -10.79
CA VAL A 192 -3.88 -0.36 -9.46
C VAL A 192 -5.32 -0.17 -9.00
N LEU A 193 -5.93 -1.24 -8.51
CA LEU A 193 -7.30 -1.27 -8.03
C LEU A 193 -7.28 -1.36 -6.50
N LYS A 194 -7.49 -0.21 -5.85
CA LYS A 194 -7.40 -0.08 -4.38
C LYS A 194 -8.58 -0.75 -3.68
N GLU A 195 -9.77 -0.57 -4.22
CA GLU A 195 -10.96 -1.30 -3.83
C GLU A 195 -11.24 -2.25 -4.99
N SER A 196 -10.96 -3.54 -4.83
CA SER A 196 -11.44 -4.47 -5.84
C SER A 196 -12.96 -4.31 -5.90
N VAL A 197 -13.56 -4.35 -7.08
CA VAL A 197 -15.01 -4.26 -7.24
C VAL A 197 -15.75 -5.40 -6.50
N HIS A 198 -15.03 -6.45 -6.09
CA HIS A 198 -15.53 -7.57 -5.28
C HIS A 198 -15.23 -7.49 -3.77
N LYS A 199 -14.88 -6.32 -3.20
CA LYS A 199 -14.50 -6.18 -1.77
C LYS A 199 -13.40 -7.14 -1.30
N VAL A 200 -12.44 -7.45 -2.15
CA VAL A 200 -11.18 -8.11 -1.80
C VAL A 200 -10.24 -7.12 -1.09
N ASN A 201 -10.73 -6.45 -0.06
CA ASN A 201 -9.91 -5.70 0.91
C ASN A 201 -9.57 -6.64 2.07
N GLU A 202 -9.01 -7.82 1.77
CA GLU A 202 -8.72 -8.80 2.81
C GLU A 202 -7.52 -8.41 3.67
N LEU A 203 -6.64 -7.54 3.15
CA LEU A 203 -5.48 -7.05 3.90
C LEU A 203 -5.40 -5.53 3.95
N GLU A 204 -6.19 -4.94 4.85
CA GLU A 204 -5.85 -3.66 5.44
C GLU A 204 -5.56 -3.86 6.93
N ALA A 205 -4.40 -4.41 7.24
CA ALA A 205 -3.98 -4.53 8.63
C ALA A 205 -3.35 -3.21 9.07
N ARG A 206 -4.02 -2.48 9.96
CA ARG A 206 -3.33 -1.44 10.73
C ARG A 206 -2.22 -2.12 11.52
N HIS A 207 -1.03 -1.50 11.57
CA HIS A 207 0.16 -1.97 12.31
C HIS A 207 -0.11 -2.00 13.83
N LEU A 208 -1.02 -2.87 14.24
CA LEU A 208 -1.48 -3.15 15.60
C LEU A 208 -1.07 -4.59 15.95
N GLU A 209 -1.18 -4.99 17.22
CA GLU A 209 -0.65 -6.27 17.75
C GLU A 209 -1.08 -7.53 16.95
N GLY A 210 -2.24 -7.52 16.29
CA GLY A 210 -2.69 -8.63 15.43
C GLY A 210 -1.88 -8.84 14.14
N ILE A 211 -0.95 -7.95 13.78
CA ILE A 211 -0.32 -7.95 12.45
C ILE A 211 0.77 -9.01 12.26
N LYS A 212 1.37 -9.55 13.33
CA LYS A 212 2.34 -10.65 13.19
C LYS A 212 1.69 -11.90 12.59
N ARG A 213 0.45 -12.18 12.99
CA ARG A 213 -0.39 -13.23 12.39
C ARG A 213 -0.65 -12.92 10.91
N THR A 214 -0.88 -11.64 10.57
CA THR A 214 -1.12 -11.18 9.21
C THR A 214 0.04 -11.43 8.25
N VAL A 215 1.30 -11.28 8.68
CA VAL A 215 2.46 -11.59 7.84
C VAL A 215 2.54 -13.08 7.50
N GLY A 216 2.25 -13.96 8.48
CA GLY A 216 2.16 -15.41 8.23
C GLY A 216 0.99 -15.79 7.33
N GLU A 217 -0.10 -15.02 7.33
CA GLU A 217 -1.26 -15.22 6.46
C GLU A 217 -1.07 -14.62 5.04
N LEU A 218 -0.06 -13.77 4.85
CA LEU A 218 0.19 -13.05 3.59
C LEU A 218 0.24 -13.99 2.36
N PRO A 219 0.93 -15.15 2.37
CA PRO A 219 0.89 -16.10 1.27
C PRO A 219 -0.51 -16.56 0.88
N THR A 220 -1.36 -16.85 1.86
CA THR A 220 -2.73 -17.32 1.63
C THR A 220 -3.59 -16.21 1.04
N ILE A 221 -3.44 -14.99 1.55
CA ILE A 221 -4.13 -13.81 1.04
C ILE A 221 -3.69 -13.50 -0.39
N VAL A 222 -2.38 -13.47 -0.67
CA VAL A 222 -1.86 -13.24 -2.01
C VAL A 222 -2.40 -14.27 -2.99
N ARG A 223 -2.39 -15.56 -2.65
CA ARG A 223 -2.97 -16.61 -3.50
C ARG A 223 -4.46 -16.40 -3.76
N LYS A 224 -5.22 -16.06 -2.73
CA LYS A 224 -6.66 -15.80 -2.85
C LYS A 224 -6.95 -14.60 -3.75
N ILE A 225 -6.21 -13.50 -3.56
CA ILE A 225 -6.34 -12.29 -4.37
C ILE A 225 -5.93 -12.58 -5.82
N LEU A 226 -4.82 -13.31 -6.05
CA LEU A 226 -4.39 -13.71 -7.38
C LEU A 226 -5.42 -14.59 -8.10
N GLY A 227 -6.07 -15.52 -7.38
CA GLY A 227 -7.16 -16.33 -7.94
C GLY A 227 -8.37 -15.50 -8.39
N ASN A 228 -8.59 -14.34 -7.78
CA ASN A 228 -9.66 -13.41 -8.16
C ASN A 228 -9.19 -12.32 -9.13
N ALA A 229 -7.88 -12.14 -9.32
CA ALA A 229 -7.34 -11.03 -10.11
C ALA A 229 -7.78 -11.08 -11.58
N SER A 230 -7.99 -12.29 -12.13
CA SER A 230 -8.51 -12.48 -13.49
C SER A 230 -9.92 -11.91 -13.67
N GLN A 231 -10.74 -11.87 -12.62
CA GLN A 231 -12.07 -11.25 -12.66
C GLN A 231 -12.01 -9.75 -12.94
N ASN A 232 -10.88 -9.09 -12.65
CA ASN A 232 -10.71 -7.67 -12.98
C ASN A 232 -10.75 -7.41 -14.49
N GLY A 233 -10.41 -8.42 -15.32
CA GLY A 233 -10.51 -8.30 -16.77
C GLY A 233 -11.94 -8.15 -17.27
N TYR A 234 -12.91 -8.75 -16.58
CA TYR A 234 -14.33 -8.59 -16.89
C TYR A 234 -14.76 -7.12 -16.82
N TYR A 235 -14.28 -6.37 -15.82
CA TYR A 235 -14.63 -4.95 -15.69
C TYR A 235 -14.12 -4.08 -16.83
N LEU A 236 -12.92 -4.36 -17.34
CA LEU A 236 -12.43 -3.65 -18.52
C LEU A 236 -13.26 -3.95 -19.76
N ALA A 237 -13.72 -5.20 -19.91
CA ALA A 237 -14.58 -5.58 -21.03
C ALA A 237 -15.93 -4.84 -20.98
N GLN A 238 -16.49 -4.58 -19.80
CA GLN A 238 -17.72 -3.81 -19.63
C GLN A 238 -17.58 -2.32 -19.99
N MET A 239 -16.35 -1.80 -20.12
CA MET A 239 -16.09 -0.42 -20.55
C MET A 239 -15.96 -0.28 -22.07
N ASP A 240 -16.12 -1.35 -22.84
CA ASP A 240 -15.97 -1.36 -24.29
C ASP A 240 -17.24 -0.84 -25.01
N TYR A 241 -17.66 0.35 -24.61
CA TYR A 241 -18.77 1.09 -25.20
C TYR A 241 -18.37 2.53 -25.46
N ARG A 242 -19.09 3.19 -26.36
CA ARG A 242 -18.85 4.59 -26.70
C ARG A 242 -19.20 5.49 -25.52
N ALA A 243 -18.20 6.20 -24.99
CA ALA A 243 -18.37 7.11 -23.87
C ALA A 243 -19.25 8.30 -24.26
N GLU A 244 -20.11 8.73 -23.34
CA GLU A 244 -20.91 9.94 -23.46
C GLU A 244 -20.11 11.16 -23.00
N ALA A 245 -20.42 12.33 -23.56
CA ALA A 245 -19.71 13.56 -23.22
C ALA A 245 -19.80 13.88 -21.72
N GLY A 246 -20.94 13.61 -21.08
CA GLY A 246 -21.14 13.83 -19.65
C GLY A 246 -20.32 12.89 -18.76
N GLU A 247 -20.11 11.63 -19.18
CA GLU A 247 -19.24 10.68 -18.47
C GLU A 247 -17.79 11.18 -18.47
N VAL A 248 -17.31 11.67 -19.62
CA VAL A 248 -15.94 12.19 -19.74
C VAL A 248 -15.79 13.53 -19.00
N GLU A 249 -16.78 14.41 -19.09
CA GLU A 249 -16.78 15.68 -18.35
C GLU A 249 -16.65 15.44 -16.83
N GLY A 250 -17.31 14.40 -16.30
CA GLY A 250 -17.15 14.02 -14.90
C GLY A 250 -15.72 13.59 -14.55
N ILE A 251 -15.03 12.84 -15.41
CA ILE A 251 -13.60 12.50 -15.23
C ILE A 251 -12.74 13.76 -15.18
N LEU A 252 -12.99 14.73 -16.07
CA LEU A 252 -12.22 15.98 -16.14
C LEU A 252 -12.43 16.88 -14.92
N LYS A 253 -13.56 16.73 -14.22
CA LYS A 253 -13.87 17.42 -12.97
C LYS A 253 -13.28 16.76 -11.72
N LEU A 254 -12.74 15.54 -11.83
CA LEU A 254 -12.09 14.87 -10.69
C LEU A 254 -10.86 15.66 -10.22
N ASP A 255 -10.53 15.50 -8.94
CA ASP A 255 -9.27 16.02 -8.38
C ASP A 255 -8.10 15.12 -8.81
N LEU A 256 -7.72 15.27 -10.08
CA LEU A 256 -6.62 14.56 -10.73
C LEU A 256 -5.69 15.58 -11.39
N PRO A 257 -4.39 15.26 -11.52
CA PRO A 257 -3.44 16.12 -12.21
C PRO A 257 -3.83 16.40 -13.67
N ASP A 258 -3.48 17.57 -14.18
CA ASP A 258 -3.83 18.00 -15.54
C ASP A 258 -3.31 17.07 -16.63
N TYR A 259 -2.16 16.42 -16.44
CA TYR A 259 -1.63 15.44 -17.39
C TYR A 259 -2.51 14.19 -17.50
N VAL A 260 -3.19 13.81 -16.41
CA VAL A 260 -4.16 12.68 -16.41
C VAL A 260 -5.43 13.10 -17.14
N LYS A 261 -5.97 14.27 -16.81
CA LYS A 261 -7.15 14.85 -17.47
C LYS A 261 -6.94 15.03 -18.97
N SER A 262 -5.76 15.51 -19.35
CA SER A 262 -5.39 15.68 -20.76
C SER A 262 -5.32 14.36 -21.51
N ALA A 263 -4.77 13.31 -20.89
CA ALA A 263 -4.74 11.96 -21.47
C ALA A 263 -6.15 11.40 -21.67
N ALA A 264 -7.02 11.54 -20.66
CA ALA A 264 -8.43 11.13 -20.73
C ALA A 264 -9.19 11.86 -21.85
N ALA A 265 -9.07 13.19 -21.93
CA ALA A 265 -9.70 13.99 -22.96
C ALA A 265 -9.20 13.62 -24.36
N ASN A 266 -7.90 13.35 -24.51
CA ASN A 266 -7.33 12.97 -25.79
C ASN A 266 -7.81 11.59 -26.26
N ALA A 267 -7.86 10.61 -25.35
CA ALA A 267 -8.40 9.28 -25.62
C ALA A 267 -9.87 9.33 -26.04
N TYR A 268 -10.66 10.20 -25.40
CA TYR A 268 -12.05 10.41 -25.79
C TYR A 268 -12.19 10.94 -27.22
N ARG A 269 -11.39 11.94 -27.60
CA ARG A 269 -11.44 12.52 -28.96
C ARG A 269 -11.00 11.55 -30.05
N THR A 270 -10.08 10.63 -29.74
CA THR A 270 -9.42 9.78 -30.74
C THR A 270 -10.05 8.39 -30.86
N MET A 271 -10.42 7.78 -29.73
CA MET A 271 -10.93 6.41 -29.66
C MET A 271 -12.39 6.35 -29.25
N GLY A 272 -12.83 7.28 -28.39
CA GLY A 272 -14.24 7.47 -28.05
C GLY A 272 -14.88 6.40 -27.15
N THR A 273 -14.16 5.36 -26.73
CA THR A 273 -14.66 4.36 -25.77
C THR A 273 -14.29 4.68 -24.33
N LEU A 274 -15.12 4.28 -23.37
CA LEU A 274 -14.81 4.50 -21.95
C LEU A 274 -13.54 3.74 -21.54
N ARG A 275 -13.36 2.53 -22.08
CA ARG A 275 -12.14 1.73 -21.89
C ARG A 275 -10.89 2.50 -22.29
N ALA A 276 -10.86 3.08 -23.49
CA ALA A 276 -9.70 3.85 -23.95
C ALA A 276 -9.42 5.06 -23.06
N VAL A 277 -10.47 5.77 -22.64
CA VAL A 277 -10.37 6.91 -21.70
C VAL A 277 -9.76 6.47 -20.37
N TYR A 278 -10.24 5.37 -19.80
CA TYR A 278 -9.70 4.81 -18.56
C TYR A 278 -8.24 4.38 -18.71
N GLU A 279 -7.92 3.60 -19.75
CA GLU A 279 -6.58 3.06 -19.94
C GLU A 279 -5.53 4.17 -20.11
N GLU A 280 -5.82 5.22 -20.89
CA GLU A 280 -4.88 6.33 -21.07
C GLU A 280 -4.74 7.19 -19.81
N ALA A 281 -5.82 7.43 -19.08
CA ALA A 281 -5.76 8.09 -17.77
C ALA A 281 -4.92 7.29 -16.77
N ALA A 282 -5.14 5.97 -16.70
CA ALA A 282 -4.43 5.07 -15.81
C ALA A 282 -2.94 4.95 -16.16
N LYS A 283 -2.59 4.89 -17.46
CA LYS A 283 -1.20 4.96 -17.94
C LYS A 283 -0.55 6.28 -17.56
N ALA A 284 -1.27 7.40 -17.68
CA ALA A 284 -0.77 8.71 -17.30
C ALA A 284 -0.46 8.79 -15.80
N ILE A 285 -1.34 8.27 -14.93
CA ILE A 285 -1.07 8.15 -13.48
C ILE A 285 0.22 7.34 -13.24
N TRP A 286 0.37 6.19 -13.90
CA TRP A 286 1.52 5.31 -13.69
C TRP A 286 2.84 5.96 -14.10
N ARG A 287 2.87 6.58 -15.29
CA ARG A 287 4.06 7.20 -15.86
C ARG A 287 4.41 8.52 -15.16
N GLY A 288 3.40 9.20 -14.62
CA GLY A 288 3.53 10.56 -14.09
C GLY A 288 3.57 11.60 -15.20
N SER A 289 3.87 12.85 -14.83
CA SER A 289 3.95 13.95 -15.78
C SER A 289 5.02 13.69 -16.86
N PRO A 290 4.72 13.97 -18.15
CA PRO A 290 5.72 13.92 -19.20
C PRO A 290 6.75 15.06 -19.08
N ASN A 291 6.47 16.09 -18.27
CA ASN A 291 7.41 17.19 -18.07
C ASN A 291 8.59 16.72 -17.18
N PRO A 292 9.83 16.70 -17.68
CA PRO A 292 10.99 16.21 -16.93
C PRO A 292 11.33 17.07 -15.71
N HIS A 293 10.86 18.32 -15.66
CA HIS A 293 11.05 19.22 -14.52
C HIS A 293 10.05 18.98 -13.39
N GLN A 294 8.97 18.24 -13.63
CA GLN A 294 8.02 17.87 -12.60
C GLN A 294 8.47 16.59 -11.90
N LYS A 295 8.52 16.62 -10.57
CA LYS A 295 8.82 15.44 -9.76
C LYS A 295 7.79 14.35 -10.05
N LYS A 296 8.26 13.15 -10.40
CA LYS A 296 7.39 12.00 -10.61
C LYS A 296 6.60 11.71 -9.32
N PRO A 297 5.29 11.42 -9.42
CA PRO A 297 4.50 11.08 -8.26
C PRO A 297 5.02 9.78 -7.63
N THR A 298 5.00 9.73 -6.30
CA THR A 298 5.29 8.50 -5.54
C THR A 298 4.23 7.44 -5.80
N ILE A 299 4.51 6.17 -5.52
CA ILE A 299 3.49 5.11 -5.60
C ILE A 299 2.29 5.45 -4.71
N LEU A 300 2.51 5.99 -3.51
CA LEU A 300 1.41 6.40 -2.63
C LEU A 300 0.47 7.42 -3.29
N THR A 301 1.03 8.46 -3.90
CA THR A 301 0.25 9.46 -4.64
C THR A 301 -0.47 8.85 -5.85
N LYS A 302 0.18 7.91 -6.57
CA LYS A 302 -0.47 7.19 -7.67
C LYS A 302 -1.67 6.36 -7.18
N LEU A 303 -1.55 5.70 -6.03
CA LEU A 303 -2.65 4.93 -5.43
C LEU A 303 -3.84 5.82 -5.09
N GLU A 304 -3.60 7.04 -4.61
CA GLU A 304 -4.67 8.03 -4.36
C GLU A 304 -5.36 8.43 -5.66
N HIS A 305 -4.60 8.77 -6.71
CA HIS A 305 -5.17 9.09 -8.02
C HIS A 305 -5.95 7.91 -8.62
N TYR A 306 -5.45 6.68 -8.49
CA TYR A 306 -6.19 5.49 -8.92
C TYR A 306 -7.50 5.32 -8.16
N THR A 307 -7.51 5.60 -6.85
CA THR A 307 -8.74 5.54 -6.05
C THR A 307 -9.78 6.50 -6.61
N THR A 308 -9.40 7.76 -6.82
CA THR A 308 -10.30 8.79 -7.37
C THR A 308 -10.83 8.39 -8.75
N LEU A 309 -9.96 7.93 -9.64
CA LEU A 309 -10.34 7.52 -11.00
C LEU A 309 -11.25 6.28 -10.99
N ASN A 310 -10.84 5.23 -10.28
CA ASN A 310 -11.55 3.95 -10.25
C ASN A 310 -12.94 4.10 -9.62
N ASN A 311 -13.08 4.87 -8.53
CA ASN A 311 -14.37 5.08 -7.86
C ASN A 311 -15.39 5.70 -8.82
N TYR A 312 -14.97 6.68 -9.62
CA TYR A 312 -15.85 7.30 -10.60
C TYR A 312 -16.18 6.33 -11.75
N ILE A 313 -15.16 5.76 -12.39
CA ILE A 313 -15.32 4.92 -13.58
C ILE A 313 -16.10 3.62 -13.29
N PHE A 314 -15.82 2.96 -12.17
CA PHE A 314 -16.53 1.74 -11.81
C PHE A 314 -17.98 2.02 -11.41
N THR A 315 -18.27 3.19 -10.83
CA THR A 315 -19.66 3.61 -10.59
C THR A 315 -20.43 3.74 -11.90
N LEU A 316 -19.84 4.36 -12.93
CA LEU A 316 -20.45 4.48 -14.25
C LEU A 316 -20.70 3.10 -14.89
N THR A 317 -19.67 2.24 -14.84
CA THR A 317 -19.71 0.91 -15.45
C THR A 317 -20.78 0.03 -14.77
N TRP A 318 -20.87 0.08 -13.45
CA TRP A 318 -21.89 -0.64 -12.67
C TRP A 318 -23.31 -0.13 -12.93
N TYR A 319 -23.48 1.19 -13.01
CA TYR A 319 -24.76 1.81 -13.32
C TYR A 319 -25.28 1.32 -14.68
N ARG A 320 -24.44 1.31 -15.72
CA ARG A 320 -24.84 0.78 -17.03
C ARG A 320 -25.19 -0.69 -17.00
N ALA A 321 -24.32 -1.53 -16.43
CA ALA A 321 -24.53 -2.98 -16.38
C ALA A 321 -25.82 -3.40 -15.67
N THR A 322 -26.42 -2.53 -14.85
CA THR A 322 -27.66 -2.79 -14.12
C THR A 322 -28.91 -2.17 -14.75
N HIS A 323 -28.76 -1.27 -15.75
CA HIS A 323 -29.86 -0.50 -16.35
C HIS A 323 -30.01 -0.68 -17.87
N THR A 324 -29.20 -1.54 -18.49
CA THR A 324 -29.32 -2.02 -19.88
C THR A 324 -29.65 -3.49 -19.90
#